data_AF-D5MFG0-F1
#
_entry.id   AF-D5MFG0-F1
#
_cell.length_a   1.000
_cell.length_b   1.000
_cell.length_c   1.000
_cell.angle_alpha   90.00
_cell.angle_beta   90.00
_cell.angle_gamma   90.00
#
_symmetry.space_group_name_H-M   'P 1'
#
loop_
_entity.id
_entity.type
_entity.pdbx_description
1 polymer ?
#
loop_
_entity_poly.entity_id
_entity_poly.type
_entity_poly.pdbx_seq_one_letter_code
_entity_poly.pdbx_strand_id
1 'polypeptide(L)'
;MGRVLALVVELSSFVCLFAVPVKAATFTPHINADVTTTQLHAQWCEQDLQDWKTRRDVVDFQIAEIDARLKDSNLTEADRKALEDQKRKFIQERTNIDWWIEWIFERLIHGACDA
;
A
#
# COMPACT_ATOMS: atom_id res chain seq x y z
N MET A 1 -49.79 32.21 13.65
CA MET A 1 -49.75 31.39 12.42
C MET A 1 -48.35 31.52 11.83
N GLY A 2 -47.50 30.53 11.61
CA GLY A 2 -47.35 29.13 12.01
C GLY A 2 -45.83 28.86 11.91
N ARG A 3 -45.15 28.36 12.93
CA ARG A 3 -44.75 26.94 13.08
C ARG A 3 -44.69 26.17 11.76
N VAL A 4 -43.47 25.83 11.31
CA VAL A 4 -43.04 24.45 11.00
C VAL A 4 -41.52 24.37 11.18
N LEU A 5 -41.09 23.89 12.34
CA LEU A 5 -39.82 23.18 12.50
C LEU A 5 -40.19 21.69 12.33
N ALA A 6 -39.72 21.10 11.24
CA ALA A 6 -39.78 19.68 10.93
C ALA A 6 -38.33 19.26 10.63
N LEU A 7 -37.81 18.12 11.07
CA LEU A 7 -38.47 16.86 11.36
C LEU A 7 -37.65 16.05 12.38
N VAL A 8 -38.38 15.35 13.23
CA VAL A 8 -38.01 14.28 14.15
C VAL A 8 -37.32 13.12 13.41
N VAL A 9 -36.24 12.59 14.00
CA VAL A 9 -35.79 11.20 13.84
C VAL A 9 -35.49 10.68 15.26
N GLU A 10 -36.50 10.11 15.91
CA GLU A 10 -36.59 8.67 16.27
C GLU A 10 -35.52 8.26 17.30
N LEU A 11 -35.84 8.14 18.60
CA LEU A 11 -36.37 6.93 19.27
C LEU A 11 -35.56 5.69 18.86
N SER A 12 -34.84 4.96 19.73
CA SER A 12 -35.38 4.35 20.94
C SER A 12 -34.33 3.51 21.68
N SER A 13 -34.42 3.54 23.02
CA SER A 13 -34.25 2.42 23.96
C SER A 13 -32.89 1.72 24.08
N PHE A 14 -32.06 2.22 25.01
CA PHE A 14 -31.04 1.42 25.69
C PHE A 14 -31.74 0.41 26.60
N VAL A 15 -31.83 -0.85 26.17
CA VAL A 15 -32.21 -1.97 27.05
C VAL A 15 -30.93 -2.53 27.66
N CYS A 16 -30.63 -2.11 28.89
CA CYS A 16 -29.64 -2.79 29.73
C CYS A 16 -30.28 -4.07 30.30
N LEU A 17 -29.97 -5.23 29.72
CA LEU A 17 -30.22 -6.52 30.34
C LEU A 17 -28.91 -7.12 30.85
N PHE A 18 -28.89 -7.33 32.15
CA PHE A 18 -27.81 -7.94 32.93
C PHE A 18 -27.57 -9.40 32.51
N ALA A 19 -26.30 -9.79 32.36
CA ALA A 19 -25.89 -11.18 32.41
C ALA A 19 -24.60 -11.30 33.26
N VAL A 20 -24.72 -12.05 34.34
CA VAL A 20 -23.71 -12.39 35.34
C VAL A 20 -22.52 -13.09 34.69
N PRO A 21 -21.25 -12.76 35.00
CA PRO A 21 -20.14 -13.59 34.54
C PRO A 21 -20.07 -14.85 35.43
N VAL A 22 -20.59 -15.96 34.92
CA VAL A 22 -20.16 -17.30 35.35
C VAL A 22 -18.69 -17.39 34.97
N LYS A 23 -17.81 -17.50 35.98
CA LYS A 23 -16.40 -17.84 35.78
C LYS A 23 -16.31 -19.29 35.29
N ALA A 24 -16.49 -19.50 33.99
CA ALA A 24 -15.88 -20.63 33.33
C ALA A 24 -14.40 -20.31 33.24
N ALA A 25 -13.58 -21.04 33.99
CA ALA A 25 -12.14 -21.05 33.77
C ALA A 25 -11.89 -21.68 32.40
N THR A 26 -12.00 -20.87 31.35
CA THR A 26 -11.46 -21.21 30.05
C THR A 26 -9.97 -21.31 30.22
N PHE A 27 -9.45 -22.51 30.00
CA PHE A 27 -8.05 -22.72 29.72
C PHE A 27 -7.74 -21.88 28.48
N THR A 28 -7.27 -20.65 28.65
CA THR A 28 -6.79 -19.81 27.55
C THR A 28 -5.38 -20.29 27.22
N PRO A 29 -5.17 -21.07 26.15
CA PRO A 29 -3.81 -21.20 25.65
C PRO A 29 -3.38 -19.79 25.23
N HIS A 30 -2.19 -19.39 25.64
CA HIS A 30 -1.61 -18.09 25.37
C HIS A 30 -1.21 -18.02 23.88
N ILE A 31 -2.19 -17.98 22.97
CA ILE A 31 -2.01 -17.95 21.49
C ILE A 31 -2.60 -16.64 20.98
N ASN A 32 -2.13 -15.48 21.45
CA ASN A 32 -2.64 -14.18 20.99
C ASN A 32 -1.53 -13.13 20.78
N ALA A 33 -0.27 -13.49 20.93
CA ALA A 33 0.85 -12.57 20.67
C ALA A 33 1.48 -12.82 19.27
N ASP A 34 1.58 -14.08 18.84
CA ASP A 34 2.22 -14.42 17.55
C ASP A 34 1.33 -14.04 16.36
N VAL A 35 0.06 -14.46 16.35
CA VAL A 35 -0.82 -14.33 15.18
C VAL A 35 -1.12 -12.88 14.80
N THR A 36 -1.33 -12.01 15.79
CA THR A 36 -1.60 -10.57 15.60
C THR A 36 -0.36 -9.84 15.10
N THR A 37 0.83 -10.23 15.56
CA THR A 37 2.10 -9.65 15.10
C THR A 37 2.39 -10.06 13.66
N THR A 38 2.17 -11.32 13.30
CA THR A 38 2.32 -11.81 11.91
C THR A 38 1.32 -11.15 10.96
N GLN A 39 0.07 -10.92 11.38
CA GLN A 39 -0.94 -10.25 10.54
C GLN A 39 -0.63 -8.77 10.29
N LEU A 40 -0.21 -8.04 11.33
CA LEU A 40 0.17 -6.63 11.19
C LEU A 40 1.40 -6.47 10.28
N HIS A 41 2.33 -7.41 10.39
CA HIS A 41 3.54 -7.44 9.59
C HIS A 41 3.28 -7.71 8.10
N ALA A 42 2.42 -8.69 7.79
CA ALA A 42 2.00 -8.96 6.42
C ALA A 42 1.27 -7.76 5.79
N GLN A 43 0.48 -7.02 6.57
CA GLN A 43 -0.19 -5.80 6.10
C GLN A 43 0.79 -4.69 5.74
N TRP A 44 1.86 -4.49 6.51
CA TRP A 44 2.89 -3.49 6.20
C TRP A 44 3.68 -3.85 4.94
N CYS A 45 4.08 -5.11 4.78
CA CYS A 45 4.77 -5.55 3.57
C CYS A 45 3.86 -5.45 2.33
N GLU A 46 2.57 -5.73 2.45
CA GLU A 46 1.61 -5.51 1.36
C GLU A 46 1.50 -4.02 1.00
N GLN A 47 1.44 -3.13 2.00
CA GLN A 47 1.41 -1.70 1.76
C GLN A 47 2.69 -1.21 1.04
N ASP A 48 3.87 -1.60 1.54
CA ASP A 48 5.15 -1.25 0.91
C ASP A 48 5.21 -1.79 -0.53
N LEU A 49 4.74 -3.02 -0.76
CA LEU A 49 4.70 -3.61 -2.09
C LEU A 49 3.82 -2.81 -3.05
N GLN A 50 2.66 -2.33 -2.61
CA GLN A 50 1.78 -1.49 -3.42
C GLN A 50 2.42 -0.12 -3.72
N ASP A 51 3.10 0.47 -2.75
CA ASP A 51 3.83 1.73 -2.93
C ASP A 51 4.95 1.58 -3.98
N TRP A 52 5.75 0.52 -3.88
CA TRP A 52 6.82 0.26 -4.86
C TRP A 52 6.29 -0.08 -6.25
N LYS A 53 5.19 -0.84 -6.37
CA LYS A 53 4.52 -1.07 -7.66
C LYS A 53 4.04 0.23 -8.28
N THR A 54 3.41 1.10 -7.48
CA THR A 54 2.95 2.42 -7.95
C THR A 54 4.12 3.26 -8.47
N ARG A 55 5.25 3.25 -7.75
CA ARG A 55 6.47 3.94 -8.20
C ARG A 55 7.01 3.35 -9.50
N ARG A 56 7.01 2.02 -9.64
CA ARG A 56 7.43 1.35 -10.88
C ARG A 56 6.58 1.80 -12.06
N ASP A 57 5.26 1.83 -11.89
CA ASP A 57 4.32 2.23 -12.95
C ASP A 57 4.55 3.68 -13.40
N VAL A 58 4.88 4.59 -12.46
CA VAL A 58 5.27 5.97 -12.77
C VAL A 58 6.57 6.04 -13.58
N VAL A 59 7.59 5.28 -13.17
CA VAL A 59 8.88 5.25 -13.88
C VAL A 59 8.73 4.62 -15.27
N ASP A 60 7.95 3.54 -15.39
CA ASP A 60 7.65 2.90 -16.67
C ASP A 60 6.92 3.87 -17.62
N PHE A 61 5.98 4.67 -17.10
CA PHE A 61 5.33 5.73 -17.87
C PHE A 61 6.34 6.79 -18.36
N GLN A 62 7.25 7.24 -17.50
CA GLN A 62 8.28 8.23 -17.87
C GLN A 62 9.24 7.69 -18.95
N ILE A 63 9.61 6.41 -18.87
CA ILE A 63 10.40 5.75 -19.91
C ILE A 63 9.64 5.71 -21.23
N ALA A 64 8.36 5.33 -21.21
CA ALA A 64 7.52 5.28 -22.40
C ALA A 64 7.31 6.67 -23.04
N GLU A 65 7.17 7.72 -22.23
CA GLU A 65 7.09 9.10 -22.71
C GLU A 65 8.38 9.53 -23.41
N ILE A 66 9.55 9.22 -22.86
CA ILE A 66 10.83 9.50 -23.50
C ILE A 66 10.97 8.73 -24.81
N ASP A 67 10.55 7.45 -24.83
CA ASP A 67 10.57 6.64 -26.04
C ASP A 67 9.64 7.15 -27.13
N ALA A 68 8.51 7.74 -26.76
CA ALA A 68 7.64 8.43 -27.70
C ALA A 68 8.33 9.70 -28.26
N ARG A 69 8.97 10.49 -27.40
CA ARG A 69 9.69 11.72 -27.80
C ARG A 69 10.88 11.42 -28.71
N LEU A 70 11.68 10.38 -28.42
CA LEU A 70 12.84 9.99 -29.22
C LEU A 70 12.52 9.60 -30.68
N LYS A 71 11.25 9.29 -30.98
CA LYS A 71 10.77 9.01 -32.34
C LYS A 71 10.57 10.27 -33.18
N ASP A 72 10.60 11.47 -32.58
CA ASP A 72 10.52 12.72 -33.34
C ASP A 72 11.77 12.89 -34.21
N SER A 73 11.55 13.02 -35.53
CA SER A 73 12.59 13.23 -36.52
C SER A 73 13.20 14.63 -36.48
N ASN A 74 12.54 15.58 -35.82
CA ASN A 74 13.00 16.97 -35.71
C ASN A 74 13.89 17.23 -34.50
N LEU A 75 14.15 16.21 -33.67
CA LEU A 75 15.05 16.32 -32.53
C LEU A 75 16.47 16.64 -32.99
N THR A 76 17.09 17.63 -32.34
CA THR A 76 18.52 17.85 -32.49
C THR A 76 19.30 16.70 -31.86
N GLU A 77 20.55 16.52 -32.27
CA GLU A 77 21.42 15.50 -31.68
C GLU A 77 21.66 15.74 -30.17
N ALA A 78 21.74 17.01 -29.76
CA ALA A 78 21.88 17.37 -28.36
C ALA A 78 20.65 16.97 -27.54
N ASP A 79 19.44 17.22 -28.07
CA ASP A 79 18.19 16.84 -27.42
C ASP A 79 18.01 15.32 -27.36
N ARG A 80 18.36 14.61 -28.45
CA ARG A 80 18.35 13.15 -28.50
C ARG A 80 19.23 12.56 -27.41
N LYS A 81 20.47 13.03 -27.30
CA LYS A 81 21.41 12.59 -26.26
C LYS A 81 20.90 12.89 -24.85
N ALA A 82 20.34 14.08 -24.63
CA ALA A 82 19.78 14.45 -23.33
C ALA A 82 18.61 13.52 -22.93
N LEU A 83 17.74 13.18 -23.87
CA LEU A 83 16.65 12.24 -23.67
C LEU A 83 17.14 10.81 -23.40
N GLU A 84 18.13 10.33 -24.14
CA GLU A 84 18.73 9.01 -23.91
C GLU A 84 19.40 8.92 -22.53
N ASP A 85 20.10 9.97 -22.12
CA ASP A 85 20.71 10.02 -20.78
C ASP A 85 19.66 10.09 -19.67
N GLN A 86 18.55 10.81 -19.90
CA GLN A 86 17.40 10.80 -18.99
C GLN A 86 16.75 9.41 -18.91
N LYS A 87 16.55 8.75 -20.05
CA LYS A 87 16.01 7.37 -20.12
C LYS A 87 16.88 6.41 -19.32
N ARG A 88 18.20 6.50 -19.45
CA ARG A 88 19.15 5.64 -18.74
C ARG A 88 19.01 5.76 -17.22
N LYS A 89 18.79 6.97 -16.70
CA LYS A 89 18.54 7.22 -15.27
C LYS A 89 17.26 6.53 -14.80
N PHE A 90 16.17 6.64 -15.56
CA PHE A 90 14.92 5.97 -15.21
C PHE A 90 15.01 4.45 -15.31
N ILE A 91 15.76 3.89 -16.27
CA ILE A 91 16.02 2.44 -16.33
C ILE A 91 16.77 1.96 -15.08
N GLN A 92 17.77 2.74 -14.63
CA GLN A 92 18.49 2.43 -13.40
C GLN A 92 17.57 2.50 -12.17
N GLU A 93 16.70 3.51 -12.10
CA GLU A 93 15.70 3.64 -11.04
C GLU A 93 14.71 2.47 -11.05
N ARG A 94 14.19 2.09 -12.21
CA ARG A 94 13.32 0.92 -12.39
C ARG A 94 13.98 -0.36 -11.90
N THR A 95 15.26 -0.54 -12.20
CA THR A 95 16.05 -1.70 -11.73
C THR A 95 16.17 -1.71 -10.21
N ASN A 96 16.39 -0.55 -9.58
CA ASN A 96 16.41 -0.42 -8.13
C ASN A 96 15.04 -0.68 -7.49
N ILE A 97 13.95 -0.23 -8.13
CA ILE A 97 12.59 -0.51 -7.68
C ILE A 97 12.29 -2.01 -7.75
N ASP A 98 12.65 -2.68 -8.85
CA ASP A 98 12.46 -4.13 -8.98
C ASP A 98 13.20 -4.90 -7.89
N TRP A 99 14.43 -4.49 -7.57
CA TRP A 99 15.21 -5.07 -6.48
C TRP A 99 14.50 -4.90 -5.12
N TRP A 100 13.94 -3.72 -4.82
CA TRP A 100 13.16 -3.50 -3.60
C TRP A 100 11.90 -4.37 -3.54
N ILE A 101 11.20 -4.53 -4.67
CA ILE A 101 10.01 -5.39 -4.76
C ILE A 101 10.39 -6.85 -4.47
N GLU A 102 11.47 -7.34 -5.09
CA GLU A 102 11.99 -8.70 -4.87
C GLU A 102 12.37 -8.92 -3.41
N TRP A 103 13.08 -7.96 -2.81
CA TRP A 103 13.47 -8.01 -1.41
C TRP A 103 12.27 -8.06 -0.44
N ILE A 104 11.19 -7.34 -0.73
CA ILE A 104 9.95 -7.41 0.06
C ILE A 104 9.31 -8.80 -0.05
N PHE A 105 9.31 -9.40 -1.24
CA PHE A 105 8.81 -10.76 -1.41
C PHE A 105 9.64 -11.79 -0.65
N GLU A 106 10.98 -11.68 -0.68
CA GLU A 106 11.84 -12.56 0.10
C GLU A 106 11.53 -12.47 1.61
N ARG A 107 11.33 -11.26 2.13
CA ARG A 107 10.94 -11.02 3.52
C ARG A 107 9.59 -11.65 3.87
N LEU A 108 8.60 -11.52 2.99
CA LEU A 108 7.28 -12.12 3.15
C LEU A 108 7.32 -13.65 3.16
N ILE A 109 8.15 -14.26 2.30
CA ILE A 109 8.23 -15.72 2.15
C ILE A 109 9.03 -16.37 3.28
N HIS A 110 10.15 -15.77 3.68
CA HIS A 110 11.08 -16.39 4.62
C HIS A 110 10.85 -16.01 6.09
N GLY A 111 9.89 -15.12 6.38
CA GLY A 111 9.60 -14.67 7.75
C GLY A 111 10.75 -13.92 8.43
N ALA A 112 11.83 -13.65 7.71
CA ALA A 112 13.01 -12.95 8.19
C ALA A 112 12.76 -11.43 8.17
N CYS A 113 11.93 -10.99 9.11
CA CYS A 113 11.80 -9.58 9.47
C CYS A 113 12.27 -9.33 10.90
N ASP A 114 13.30 -10.06 11.30
CA ASP A 114 14.07 -9.72 12.48
C ASP A 114 15.00 -8.58 12.10
N ALA A 115 14.86 -7.48 12.85
CA ALA A 115 15.60 -6.23 12.71
C ALA A 115 17.11 -6.37 12.86
#